data_AF-A0A7X7ID02-F1
#
_entry.id   AF-A0A7X7ID02-F1
#
_cell.length_a   1.000
_cell.length_b   1.000
_cell.length_c   1.000
_cell.angle_alpha   90.00
_cell.angle_beta   90.00
_cell.angle_gamma   90.00
#
_symmetry.space_group_name_H-M   'P 1'
#
loop_
_entity.id
_entity.type
_entity.pdbx_description
1 polymer ?
#
loop_
_entity_poly.entity_id
_entity_poly.type
_entity_poly.pdbx_seq_one_letter_code
_entity_poly.pdbx_strand_id
1 'polypeptide(L)' 'MRFIHTADWHLGRLFHNIHLTDDQRFTLQGLLRLAEDRQVDAV' A
#
# COMPACT_ATOMS: atom_id res chain seq x y z
N MET A 1 3.03 -8.84 -19.37
CA MET A 1 2.80 -7.65 -18.53
C MET A 1 2.33 -8.12 -17.16
N ARG A 2 3.00 -7.68 -16.09
CA ARG A 2 2.68 -7.99 -14.69
C ARG A 2 2.22 -6.71 -14.03
N PHE A 3 1.11 -6.76 -13.31
CA PHE A 3 0.62 -5.62 -12.55
C PHE A 3 0.13 -6.07 -11.18
N ILE A 4 0.19 -5.16 -10.21
CA ILE A 4 -0.41 -5.35 -8.89
C ILE A 4 -1.72 -4.59 -8.90
N HIS A 5 -2.84 -5.26 -8.65
CA HIS A 5 -4.12 -4.57 -8.50
C HIS A 5 -4.50 -4.48 -7.03
N THR A 6 -4.84 -3.28 -6.59
CA THR A 6 -5.25 -3.00 -5.21
C THR A 6 -6.13 -1.74 -5.20
N ALA A 7 -6.99 -1.62 -4.20
CA ALA A 7 -7.98 -0.57 -4.08
C ALA A 7 -8.31 -0.31 -2.60
N ASP A 8 -9.14 0.71 -2.34
CA ASP A 8 -9.74 0.97 -1.02
C ASP A 8 -8.74 1.18 0.12
N TRP A 9 -7.68 1.96 -0.14
CA TRP A 9 -6.63 2.19 0.87
C TRP A 9 -7.08 3.07 2.03
N HIS A 10 -8.16 3.84 1.83
CA HIS A 10 -8.73 4.75 2.82
C HIS A 10 -7.65 5.59 3.52
N LEU A 11 -6.77 6.23 2.75
CA LEU A 11 -5.64 6.99 3.29
C LEU A 11 -6.11 8.06 4.29
N GLY A 12 -5.44 8.14 5.44
CA GLY A 12 -5.81 9.05 6.52
C GLY A 12 -7.00 8.59 7.37
N ARG A 13 -7.50 7.36 7.18
CA ARG A 13 -8.59 6.80 8.00
C ARG A 13 -8.26 6.79 9.48
N LEU A 14 -9.26 7.19 10.26
CA LEU A 14 -9.34 6.94 11.70
C LEU A 14 -10.04 5.61 11.96
N PHE A 15 -9.50 4.82 12.87
CA PHE A 15 -10.13 3.61 13.37
C PHE A 15 -10.13 3.65 14.89
N HIS A 16 -11.31 3.72 15.51
CA HIS A 16 -11.47 3.96 16.95
C HIS A 16 -10.62 5.13 17.47
N ASN A 17 -10.69 6.28 16.76
CA ASN A 17 -9.95 7.50 17.07
C ASN A 17 -8.41 7.39 16.97
N ILE A 18 -7.90 6.30 16.41
CA ILE A 18 -6.47 6.12 16.12
C ILE A 18 -6.25 6.39 14.63
N HIS A 19 -5.24 7.20 14.31
CA HIS A 19 -4.79 7.38 12.93
C HIS A 19 -4.05 6.13 12.45
N LEU A 20 -4.51 5.55 11.34
CA LEU A 20 -3.84 4.40 10.72
C LEU A 20 -2.68 4.81 9.79
N THR A 21 -2.24 6.07 9.82
CA THR A 21 -1.27 6.61 8.86
C THR A 21 0.09 5.92 8.94
N ASP A 22 0.50 5.44 10.12
CA ASP A 22 1.75 4.71 10.29
C ASP A 22 1.66 3.28 9.73
N ASP A 23 0.55 2.59 9.98
CA ASP A 23 0.28 1.27 9.40
C ASP A 23 0.13 1.34 7.87
N GLN A 24 -0.52 2.40 7.39
CA GLN A 24 -0.63 2.70 5.96
C GLN A 24 0.75 2.93 5.35
N ARG A 25 1.62 3.74 6.00
CA ARG A 25 3.01 3.94 5.53
C ARG A 25 3.78 2.62 5.46
N PHE A 26 3.67 1.78 6.48
CA PHE A 26 4.31 0.47 6.50
C PHE A 26 3.84 -0.42 5.33
N THR A 27 2.53 -0.47 5.10
CA THR A 27 1.92 -1.24 4.00
C THR A 27 2.39 -0.73 2.64
N LEU A 28 2.42 0.59 2.46
CA LEU A 28 2.89 1.25 1.23
C LEU A 28 4.36 0.95 0.93
N GLN A 29 5.21 1.01 1.94
CA GLN A 29 6.63 0.63 1.80
C GLN A 29 6.78 -0.85 1.43
N GLY A 30 5.93 -1.72 1.97
CA GLY A 30 5.86 -3.13 1.58
C GLY A 30 5.46 -3.32 0.11
N LEU A 31 4.47 -2.56 -0.36
CA LEU A 31 4.03 -2.59 -1.75
C LEU A 31 5.16 -2.16 -2.71
N LEU A 32 5.88 -1.09 -2.37
CA LEU A 32 7.02 -0.61 -3.17
C LEU A 32 8.10 -1.69 -3.29
N ARG A 33 8.52 -2.29 -2.17
CA ARG A 33 9.47 -3.42 -2.18
C ARG A 33 8.97 -4.59 -3.03
N LEU A 34 7.69 -4.94 -2.91
CA LEU A 34 7.11 -6.02 -3.70
C LEU A 34 7.09 -5.71 -5.20
N ALA A 35 6.78 -4.46 -5.58
CA ALA A 35 6.79 -4.02 -6.96
C ALA A 35 8.20 -4.11 -7.57
N GLU A 36 9.22 -3.68 -6.82
CA GLU A 36 10.63 -3.79 -7.19
C GLU A 36 11.06 -5.27 -7.31
N ASP A 37 10.85 -6.09 -6.28
CA ASP A 37 11.28 -7.49 -6.25
C ASP A 37 10.64 -8.33 -7.37
N ARG A 38 9.41 -7.98 -7.77
CA ARG A 38 8.65 -8.71 -8.79
C ARG A 38 8.77 -8.10 -10.18
N GLN A 39 9.44 -6.96 -10.32
CA GLN A 39 9.61 -6.23 -11.58
C GLN A 39 8.27 -6.06 -12.30
N VAL A 40 7.29 -5.46 -11.61
CA VAL A 40 5.96 -5.22 -12.16
C VAL A 40 5.95 -4.01 -13.08
N ASP A 41 5.14 -4.06 -14.12
CA ASP A 41 5.03 -3.00 -15.13
C ASP A 41 4.09 -1.87 -14.67
N ALA A 42 3.14 -2.16 -13.78
CA ALA A 42 2.17 -1.21 -13.25
C ALA A 42 1.62 -1.63 -11.89
N VAL A 43 1.08 -0.65 -11.15
CA VAL A 43 0.31 -0.80 -9.91
C VAL A 43 -1.00 -0.02 -10.06
#